data_AF-A0A9D1N0L5-F1
#
_entry.id   AF-A0A9D1N0L5-F1
#
_cell.length_a   1.000
_cell.length_b   1.000
_cell.length_c   1.000
_cell.angle_alpha   90.00
_cell.angle_beta   90.00
_cell.angle_gamma   90.00
#
_symmetry.space_group_name_H-M   'P 1'
#
loop_
_entity.id
_entity.type
_entity.pdbx_description
1 polymer ?
#
loop_
_entity_poly.entity_id
_entity_poly.type
_entity_poly.pdbx_seq_one_letter_code
_entity_poly.pdbx_strand_id
1 'polypeptide(L)'
;MFDKKYKEILQHNLKIKDPALLDCIVGEEEFRYLLSKYDKNSFMPLKNFCANLHVHTIYSDGTANIKEIFDNAQMIAEKNNKQFLLAITDHDTIEGTKEALTFLLENKEKYKNLKLVLGVEISTVGTKFSGQIKAFDIHTLVYCINPFDKRLNDFINKKRQLKFELAKRILSDLQNGLENVLKTHNIELSLDEASKIHPMITKGEDEVSHPLKKYIFAKMLFSHYVENDDAILNILKNKGIDTKSMSYEMPVFKYKSMFNNEKYFYIYKEALEKYLNQIIGENIIKLPQIPQSIVETLLKGKYICEAAHPSVGKACTGQDAFSFFEDTLSFISSLDYGLMSIAHPARLNLKNTTLEYPDFFDELFYTYKKYGRDKAYAYEKYYQSYSNKKNQGILDIIDNSADKFALAFTGGIDSHGKNICTRC
;
A
#
# COMPACT_ATOMS: atom_id res chain seq x y z
N MET A 1 4.06 11.04 33.52
CA MET A 1 4.54 11.24 32.14
C MET A 1 4.37 9.92 31.42
N PHE A 2 3.55 9.86 30.37
CA PHE A 2 3.38 8.65 29.57
C PHE A 2 4.71 8.21 28.94
N ASP A 3 4.88 6.90 28.78
CA ASP A 3 5.88 6.32 27.87
C ASP A 3 7.34 6.70 28.20
N LYS A 4 7.65 6.90 29.49
CA LYS A 4 8.99 7.35 29.94
C LYS A 4 10.11 6.46 29.38
N LYS A 5 9.99 5.13 29.54
CA LYS A 5 10.99 4.15 29.07
C LYS A 5 11.16 4.19 27.54
N TYR A 6 10.07 4.35 26.80
CA TYR A 6 10.10 4.46 25.34
C TYR A 6 10.85 5.72 24.90
N LYS A 7 10.54 6.86 25.53
CA LYS A 7 11.22 8.14 25.26
C LYS A 7 12.70 8.10 25.65
N GLU A 8 13.07 7.44 26.75
CA GLU A 8 14.48 7.24 27.12
C GLU A 8 15.27 6.46 26.05
N ILE A 9 14.65 5.44 25.44
CA ILE A 9 15.27 4.68 24.34
C ILE A 9 15.49 5.58 23.12
N LEU A 10 14.48 6.35 22.72
CA LEU A 10 14.60 7.28 21.59
C LEU A 10 15.65 8.36 21.89
N GLN A 11 15.65 8.91 23.10
CA GLN A 11 16.61 9.91 23.55
C GLN A 11 18.04 9.39 23.42
N HIS A 12 18.29 8.17 23.89
CA HIS A 12 19.60 7.53 23.81
C HIS A 12 20.05 7.33 22.36
N ASN A 13 19.19 6.75 21.51
CA ASN A 13 19.52 6.46 20.11
C ASN A 13 19.76 7.74 19.29
N LEU A 14 19.00 8.80 19.54
CA LEU A 14 19.12 10.10 18.87
C LEU A 14 20.13 11.05 19.52
N LYS A 15 20.76 10.67 20.65
CA LYS A 15 21.69 11.50 21.43
C LYS A 15 21.09 12.86 21.83
N ILE A 16 19.80 12.88 22.15
CA ILE A 16 19.07 14.10 22.53
C ILE A 16 19.42 14.48 23.97
N LYS A 17 19.83 15.73 24.18
CA LYS A 17 20.15 16.25 25.52
C LYS A 17 18.93 16.64 26.34
N ASP A 18 17.94 17.24 25.70
CA ASP A 18 16.70 17.70 26.36
C ASP A 18 15.55 16.71 26.11
N PRO A 19 15.11 15.95 27.14
CA PRO A 19 14.00 15.01 27.03
C PRO A 19 12.68 15.67 26.60
N ALA A 20 12.49 16.96 26.90
CA ALA A 20 11.25 17.67 26.57
C ALA A 20 11.02 17.73 25.05
N LEU A 21 12.06 17.61 24.22
CA LEU A 21 11.93 17.53 22.76
C LEU A 21 11.04 16.36 22.32
N LEU A 22 11.06 15.25 23.05
CA LEU A 22 10.29 14.04 22.73
C LEU A 22 8.82 14.07 23.18
N ASP A 23 8.34 15.17 23.77
CA ASP A 23 6.92 15.28 24.17
C ASP A 23 5.94 15.25 23.01
N CYS A 24 6.39 15.55 21.79
CA CYS A 24 5.58 15.40 20.59
C CYS A 24 5.52 13.94 20.08
N ILE A 25 6.32 13.03 20.62
CA ILE A 25 6.35 11.62 20.23
C ILE A 25 5.45 10.80 21.14
N VAL A 26 4.54 10.04 20.53
CA VAL A 26 3.51 9.25 21.22
C VAL A 26 3.95 7.80 21.32
N GLY A 27 4.05 7.27 22.54
CA GLY A 27 4.25 5.85 22.80
C GLY A 27 2.93 5.11 23.04
N GLU A 28 3.02 3.83 23.39
CA GLU A 28 1.85 2.94 23.48
C GLU A 28 0.83 3.36 24.53
N GLU A 29 1.27 3.89 25.68
CA GLU A 29 0.37 4.31 26.77
C GLU A 29 -0.41 5.56 26.36
N GLU A 30 0.29 6.60 25.86
CA GLU A 30 -0.34 7.82 25.38
C GLU A 30 -1.25 7.53 24.17
N PHE A 31 -0.84 6.63 23.26
CA PHE A 31 -1.64 6.23 22.11
C PHE A 31 -2.97 5.59 22.51
N ARG A 32 -2.94 4.63 23.44
CA ARG A 32 -4.16 4.00 24.00
C ARG A 32 -5.06 5.03 24.66
N TYR A 33 -4.48 5.95 25.44
CA TYR A 33 -5.22 7.04 26.07
C TYR A 33 -5.89 7.95 25.04
N LEU A 34 -5.18 8.40 24.00
CA LEU A 34 -5.72 9.26 22.96
C LEU A 34 -6.86 8.59 22.20
N LEU A 35 -6.68 7.33 21.80
CA LEU A 35 -7.74 6.57 21.11
C LEU A 35 -9.00 6.40 21.96
N SER A 36 -8.87 6.26 23.28
CA SER A 36 -10.04 6.21 24.18
C SER A 36 -10.88 7.49 24.20
N LYS A 37 -10.34 8.60 23.67
CA LYS A 37 -11.02 9.90 23.58
C LYS A 37 -11.50 10.23 22.18
N TYR A 38 -11.10 9.46 21.17
CA TYR A 38 -11.42 9.74 19.78
C TYR A 38 -12.72 9.08 19.36
N ASP A 39 -13.33 9.65 18.34
CA ASP A 39 -14.53 9.10 17.70
C ASP A 39 -14.35 9.16 16.17
N LYS A 40 -15.42 8.81 15.43
CA LYS A 40 -15.44 8.89 13.97
C LYS A 40 -14.99 10.26 13.43
N ASN A 41 -15.39 11.36 14.08
CA ASN A 41 -15.10 12.71 13.62
C ASN A 41 -13.64 13.11 13.82
N SER A 42 -12.91 12.45 14.72
CA SER A 42 -11.46 12.62 14.87
C SER A 42 -10.70 12.22 13.61
N PHE A 43 -11.19 11.23 12.86
CA PHE A 43 -10.52 10.66 11.68
C PHE A 43 -11.13 11.06 10.34
N MET A 44 -12.32 11.65 10.34
CA MET A 44 -12.94 12.17 9.11
C MET A 44 -12.49 13.61 8.85
N PRO A 45 -12.11 13.97 7.60
CA PRO A 45 -11.68 15.32 7.22
C PRO A 45 -12.83 16.33 7.17
N LEU A 46 -13.52 16.48 8.31
CA LEU A 46 -14.60 17.41 8.60
C LEU A 46 -14.16 18.32 9.77
N LYS A 47 -15.10 19.06 10.36
CA LYS A 47 -14.85 20.12 11.37
C LYS A 47 -14.02 19.69 12.59
N ASN A 48 -13.92 18.39 12.90
CA ASN A 48 -13.20 17.86 14.06
C ASN A 48 -12.01 16.95 13.71
N PHE A 49 -11.57 16.95 12.44
CA PHE A 49 -10.43 16.15 12.01
C PHE A 49 -9.17 16.51 12.80
N CYS A 50 -8.66 15.56 13.58
CA CYS A 50 -7.49 15.76 14.43
C CYS A 50 -6.59 14.53 14.50
N ALA A 51 -6.85 13.49 13.69
CA ALA A 51 -6.04 12.30 13.65
C ALA A 51 -6.04 11.66 12.25
N ASN A 52 -4.85 11.33 11.73
CA ASN A 52 -4.70 10.45 10.58
C ASN A 52 -3.62 9.42 10.88
N LEU A 53 -4.02 8.16 11.03
CA LEU A 53 -3.12 7.08 11.44
C LEU A 53 -2.73 6.15 10.28
N HIS A 54 -2.95 6.58 9.04
CA HIS A 54 -2.65 5.79 7.85
C HIS A 54 -2.20 6.74 6.72
N VAL A 55 -0.90 7.01 6.66
CA VAL A 55 -0.28 7.99 5.76
C VAL A 55 0.99 7.41 5.15
N HIS A 56 1.04 7.47 3.83
CA HIS A 56 2.16 7.03 3.00
C HIS A 56 2.93 8.24 2.49
N THR A 57 4.23 8.05 2.31
CA THR A 57 5.18 9.07 1.91
C THR A 57 5.91 8.63 0.65
N ILE A 58 6.79 9.48 0.10
CA ILE A 58 7.70 9.10 -1.00
C ILE A 58 8.60 7.90 -0.68
N TYR A 59 8.69 7.48 0.59
CA TYR A 59 9.45 6.30 0.97
C TYR A 59 8.77 5.01 0.51
N SER A 60 7.45 4.97 0.33
CA SER A 60 6.71 3.84 -0.26
C SER A 60 6.02 4.23 -1.59
N ASP A 61 4.69 4.29 -1.64
CA ASP A 61 3.88 4.70 -2.80
C ASP A 61 3.17 6.04 -2.64
N GLY A 62 3.46 6.77 -1.57
CA GLY A 62 3.06 8.16 -1.42
C GLY A 62 3.81 9.10 -2.38
N THR A 63 3.22 10.27 -2.61
CA THR A 63 3.80 11.33 -3.45
C THR A 63 4.28 12.53 -2.63
N ALA A 64 3.91 12.59 -1.35
CA ALA A 64 4.28 13.67 -0.44
C ALA A 64 5.58 13.34 0.32
N ASN A 65 6.46 14.34 0.46
CA ASN A 65 7.56 14.25 1.42
C ASN A 65 7.09 14.60 2.85
N ILE A 66 7.94 14.37 3.85
CA ILE A 66 7.62 14.60 5.27
C ILE A 66 7.23 16.05 5.54
N LYS A 67 7.93 17.01 4.93
CA LYS A 67 7.61 18.44 5.07
C LYS A 67 6.21 18.76 4.56
N GLU A 68 5.85 18.28 3.37
CA GLU A 68 4.51 18.47 2.80
C GLU A 68 3.43 17.89 3.73
N ILE A 69 3.64 16.69 4.27
CA ILE A 69 2.71 16.04 5.21
C ILE A 69 2.57 16.87 6.49
N PHE A 70 3.67 17.29 7.10
CA PHE A 70 3.65 18.06 8.35
C PHE A 70 3.06 19.46 8.17
N ASP A 71 3.35 20.14 7.05
CA ASP A 71 2.75 21.43 6.73
C ASP A 71 1.21 21.32 6.64
N ASN A 72 0.69 20.27 5.98
CA ASN A 72 -0.75 20.01 5.93
C ASN A 72 -1.33 19.72 7.32
N ALA A 73 -0.71 18.82 8.08
CA ALA A 73 -1.17 18.44 9.42
C ALA A 73 -1.19 19.65 10.37
N GLN A 74 -0.14 20.46 10.37
CA GLN A 74 -0.02 21.65 11.22
C GLN A 74 -1.08 22.69 10.86
N MET A 75 -1.32 22.93 9.56
CA MET A 75 -2.37 23.84 9.11
C MET A 75 -3.76 23.40 9.58
N ILE A 76 -4.05 22.08 9.54
CA ILE A 76 -5.32 21.53 10.04
C ILE A 76 -5.41 21.69 11.57
N ALA A 77 -4.32 21.38 12.28
CA ALA A 77 -4.21 21.50 13.73
C ALA A 77 -4.52 22.93 14.21
N GLU A 78 -3.90 23.92 13.56
CA GLU A 78 -4.10 25.35 13.83
C GLU A 78 -5.53 25.79 13.52
N LYS A 79 -6.07 25.41 12.35
CA LYS A 79 -7.44 25.73 11.95
C LYS A 79 -8.47 25.18 12.94
N ASN A 80 -8.23 23.99 13.47
CA ASN A 80 -9.13 23.34 14.42
C ASN A 80 -8.82 23.69 15.89
N ASN A 81 -7.76 24.48 16.15
CA ASN A 81 -7.23 24.81 17.48
C ASN A 81 -7.06 23.56 18.37
N LYS A 82 -6.48 22.49 17.80
CA LYS A 82 -6.31 21.18 18.43
C LYS A 82 -4.96 20.58 18.05
N GLN A 83 -4.42 19.73 18.92
CA GLN A 83 -3.31 18.86 18.54
C GLN A 83 -3.76 17.88 17.45
N PHE A 84 -2.85 17.55 16.53
CA PHE A 84 -3.10 16.61 15.44
C PHE A 84 -2.24 15.37 15.61
N LEU A 85 -2.88 14.21 15.77
CA LEU A 85 -2.22 12.91 15.88
C LEU A 85 -1.93 12.34 14.49
N LEU A 86 -0.67 12.19 14.14
CA LEU A 86 -0.23 11.73 12.82
C LEU A 86 0.60 10.46 12.97
N ALA A 87 0.31 9.43 12.18
CA ALA A 87 1.21 8.30 12.00
C ALA A 87 1.77 8.28 10.58
N ILE A 88 3.06 8.00 10.45
CA ILE A 88 3.67 7.61 9.18
C ILE A 88 3.69 6.09 9.11
N THR A 89 3.11 5.52 8.07
CA THR A 89 2.85 4.07 7.96
C THR A 89 3.18 3.58 6.56
N ASP A 90 4.34 3.98 6.04
CA ASP A 90 4.83 3.50 4.75
C ASP A 90 4.83 1.96 4.65
N HIS A 91 4.52 1.45 3.46
CA HIS A 91 4.51 0.02 3.18
C HIS A 91 5.91 -0.61 3.31
N ASP A 92 6.02 -1.63 4.16
CA ASP A 92 7.20 -2.49 4.34
C ASP A 92 8.52 -1.70 4.47
N THR A 93 8.51 -0.48 5.02
CA THR A 93 9.69 0.35 5.25
C THR A 93 9.48 1.31 6.42
N ILE A 94 10.56 1.66 7.13
CA ILE A 94 10.52 2.61 8.27
C ILE A 94 11.36 3.86 8.02
N GLU A 95 11.87 4.04 6.81
CA GLU A 95 12.75 5.18 6.49
C GLU A 95 11.99 6.50 6.54
N GLY A 96 10.73 6.54 6.06
CA GLY A 96 9.87 7.71 6.23
C GLY A 96 9.57 8.03 7.69
N THR A 97 9.36 7.00 8.52
CA THR A 97 9.19 7.15 9.97
C THR A 97 10.44 7.71 10.66
N LYS A 98 11.64 7.27 10.26
CA LYS A 98 12.92 7.81 10.77
C LYS A 98 13.12 9.26 10.36
N GLU A 99 12.86 9.61 9.10
CA GLU A 99 12.93 11.00 8.63
C GLU A 99 11.93 11.87 9.40
N ALA A 100 10.68 11.42 9.52
CA ALA A 100 9.62 12.12 10.23
C ALA A 100 10.00 12.45 11.68
N LEU A 101 10.60 11.48 12.38
CA LEU A 101 11.09 11.66 13.75
C LEU A 101 12.15 12.76 13.83
N THR A 102 13.22 12.66 13.05
CA THR A 102 14.32 13.64 13.06
C THR A 102 13.82 15.02 12.65
N PHE A 103 13.08 15.09 11.54
CA PHE A 103 12.56 16.34 10.98
C PHE A 103 11.61 17.05 11.95
N LEU A 104 10.75 16.32 12.66
CA LEU A 104 9.86 16.91 13.67
C LEU A 104 10.65 17.54 14.82
N LEU A 105 11.66 16.82 15.33
CA LEU A 105 12.45 17.28 16.47
C LEU A 105 13.28 18.52 16.14
N GLU A 106 13.85 18.58 14.93
CA GLU A 106 14.58 19.75 14.43
C GLU A 106 13.68 20.97 14.20
N ASN A 107 12.39 20.76 13.96
CA ASN A 107 11.42 21.80 13.61
C ASN A 107 10.26 21.92 14.62
N LYS A 108 10.51 21.55 15.88
CA LYS A 108 9.47 21.41 16.91
C LYS A 108 8.59 22.66 17.09
N GLU A 109 9.19 23.85 17.07
CA GLU A 109 8.45 25.11 17.22
C GLU A 109 7.46 25.36 16.09
N LYS A 110 7.84 25.00 14.86
CA LYS A 110 6.98 25.12 13.69
C LYS A 110 5.83 24.11 13.76
N TYR A 111 6.09 22.90 14.23
CA TYR A 111 5.13 21.79 14.27
C TYR A 111 4.63 21.50 15.70
N LYS A 112 4.49 22.53 16.52
CA LYS A 112 4.13 22.44 17.95
C LYS A 112 2.75 21.83 18.24
N ASN A 113 1.90 21.73 17.21
CA ASN A 113 0.57 21.12 17.33
C ASN A 113 0.54 19.68 16.83
N LEU A 114 1.69 19.10 16.46
CA LEU A 114 1.76 17.73 15.99
C LEU A 114 2.14 16.77 17.12
N LYS A 115 1.44 15.64 17.14
CA LYS A 115 1.76 14.44 17.90
C LYS A 115 2.08 13.33 16.91
N LEU A 116 3.32 12.86 16.90
CA LEU A 116 3.80 11.86 15.95
C LEU A 116 3.77 10.47 16.58
N VAL A 117 3.12 9.54 15.88
CA VAL A 117 3.17 8.10 16.12
C VAL A 117 4.12 7.50 15.09
N LEU A 118 5.18 6.86 15.55
CA LEU A 118 6.10 6.16 14.67
C LEU A 118 5.45 4.85 14.23
N GLY A 119 5.31 4.64 12.93
CA GLY A 119 4.61 3.46 12.42
C GLY A 119 5.21 2.85 11.16
N VAL A 120 4.56 1.78 10.70
CA VAL A 120 4.82 1.05 9.46
C VAL A 120 3.56 0.28 9.07
N GLU A 121 3.28 0.13 7.78
CA GLU A 121 2.29 -0.83 7.30
C GLU A 121 3.00 -2.07 6.78
N ILE A 122 2.80 -3.22 7.42
CA ILE A 122 3.41 -4.47 6.99
C ILE A 122 2.43 -5.22 6.10
N SER A 123 2.86 -5.51 4.88
CA SER A 123 2.10 -6.32 3.93
C SER A 123 2.21 -7.79 4.32
N THR A 124 1.10 -8.44 4.65
CA THR A 124 1.09 -9.86 5.03
C THR A 124 0.20 -10.70 4.15
N VAL A 125 0.48 -12.00 4.10
CA VAL A 125 -0.30 -12.97 3.34
C VAL A 125 -0.84 -14.04 4.28
N GLY A 126 -2.16 -14.15 4.34
CA GLY A 126 -2.87 -15.18 5.09
C GLY A 126 -3.17 -16.40 4.22
N THR A 127 -2.78 -17.59 4.67
CA THR A 127 -2.93 -18.84 3.90
C THR A 127 -3.50 -20.03 4.68
N LYS A 128 -3.90 -19.81 5.94
CA LYS A 128 -4.32 -20.86 6.87
C LYS A 128 -5.70 -20.59 7.48
N PHE A 129 -6.56 -19.88 6.76
CA PHE A 129 -7.95 -19.68 7.17
C PHE A 129 -8.82 -20.87 6.77
N SER A 130 -9.86 -21.13 7.54
CA SER A 130 -10.87 -22.14 7.22
C SER A 130 -11.69 -21.69 6.01
N GLY A 131 -12.12 -22.66 5.18
CA GLY A 131 -12.88 -22.37 3.96
C GLY A 131 -12.12 -21.53 2.92
N GLN A 132 -10.80 -21.39 3.05
CA GLN A 132 -10.01 -20.52 2.20
C GLN A 132 -9.80 -21.11 0.79
N ILE A 133 -10.13 -20.34 -0.24
CA ILE A 133 -9.98 -20.69 -1.66
C ILE A 133 -8.66 -20.15 -2.21
N LYS A 134 -8.30 -18.92 -1.84
CA LYS A 134 -7.07 -18.21 -2.26
C LYS A 134 -6.45 -17.48 -1.07
N ALA A 135 -5.16 -17.15 -1.17
CA ALA A 135 -4.48 -16.34 -0.17
C ALA A 135 -5.21 -15.00 0.07
N PHE A 136 -5.16 -14.49 1.29
CA PHE A 136 -5.64 -13.16 1.63
C PHE A 136 -4.45 -12.22 1.77
N ASP A 137 -4.51 -11.08 1.08
CA ASP A 137 -3.58 -9.98 1.29
C ASP A 137 -4.11 -9.14 2.44
N ILE A 138 -3.45 -9.22 3.59
CA ILE A 138 -3.84 -8.58 4.83
C ILE A 138 -2.76 -7.59 5.20
N HIS A 139 -3.10 -6.31 5.27
CA HIS A 139 -2.16 -5.31 5.74
C HIS A 139 -2.33 -5.08 7.24
N THR A 140 -1.20 -4.97 7.94
CA THR A 140 -1.16 -4.73 9.39
C THR A 140 -0.40 -3.45 9.66
N LEU A 141 -1.11 -2.44 10.17
CA LEU A 141 -0.49 -1.21 10.67
C LEU A 141 0.15 -1.52 12.02
N VAL A 142 1.40 -1.10 12.22
CA VAL A 142 2.11 -1.24 13.49
C VAL A 142 2.51 0.14 13.97
N TYR A 143 2.01 0.53 15.13
CA TYR A 143 2.17 1.85 15.74
C TYR A 143 3.11 1.84 16.94
N CYS A 144 3.64 3.02 17.26
CA CYS A 144 4.56 3.24 18.38
C CYS A 144 5.81 2.36 18.31
N ILE A 145 6.28 2.04 17.10
CA ILE A 145 7.47 1.21 16.92
C ILE A 145 8.72 1.92 17.44
N ASN A 146 9.70 1.15 17.91
CA ASN A 146 11.06 1.67 18.04
C ASN A 146 11.78 1.54 16.68
N PRO A 147 12.00 2.62 15.92
CA PRO A 147 12.63 2.53 14.60
C PRO A 147 14.12 2.17 14.66
N PHE A 148 14.71 2.10 15.87
CA PHE A 148 16.08 1.67 16.12
C PHE A 148 16.18 0.23 16.66
N ASP A 149 15.06 -0.49 16.81
CA ASP A 149 15.11 -1.91 17.17
C ASP A 149 15.74 -2.70 16.01
N LYS A 150 16.87 -3.36 16.29
CA LYS A 150 17.62 -4.13 15.29
C LYS A 150 16.79 -5.27 14.71
N ARG A 151 15.97 -5.96 15.51
CA ARG A 151 15.13 -7.08 15.07
C ARG A 151 14.12 -6.60 14.03
N LEU A 152 13.46 -5.47 14.29
CA LEU A 152 12.51 -4.87 13.35
C LEU A 152 13.18 -4.43 12.05
N ASN A 153 14.32 -3.71 12.15
CA ASN A 153 15.09 -3.29 10.97
C ASN A 153 15.54 -4.48 10.12
N ASP A 154 16.10 -5.52 10.76
CA ASP A 154 16.56 -6.73 10.08
C ASP A 154 15.38 -7.45 9.39
N PHE A 155 14.23 -7.57 10.07
CA PHE A 155 13.03 -8.19 9.51
C PHE A 155 12.55 -7.48 8.26
N ILE A 156 12.36 -6.16 8.33
CA ILE A 156 11.86 -5.33 7.22
C ILE A 156 12.85 -5.38 6.05
N ASN A 157 14.13 -5.11 6.30
CA ASN A 157 15.14 -5.07 5.24
C ASN A 157 15.32 -6.43 4.56
N LYS A 158 15.29 -7.53 5.33
CA LYS A 158 15.35 -8.87 4.76
C LYS A 158 14.16 -9.14 3.84
N LYS A 159 12.94 -8.80 4.27
CA LYS A 159 11.73 -9.00 3.45
C LYS A 159 11.78 -8.19 2.16
N ARG A 160 12.17 -6.91 2.25
CA ARG A 160 12.36 -6.05 1.09
C ARG A 160 13.38 -6.61 0.09
N GLN A 161 14.53 -7.04 0.58
CA GLN A 161 15.58 -7.61 -0.27
C GLN A 161 15.09 -8.88 -0.98
N LEU A 162 14.47 -9.81 -0.25
CA LEU A 162 13.95 -11.05 -0.85
C LEU A 162 12.87 -10.78 -1.90
N LYS A 163 12.02 -9.76 -1.67
CA LYS A 163 10.95 -9.34 -2.57
C LYS A 163 11.48 -8.67 -3.83
N PHE A 164 12.52 -7.85 -3.71
CA PHE A 164 13.26 -7.29 -4.84
C PHE A 164 13.94 -8.39 -5.69
N GLU A 165 14.58 -9.37 -5.06
CA GLU A 165 15.18 -10.51 -5.78
C GLU A 165 14.12 -11.40 -6.43
N LEU A 166 12.95 -11.59 -5.78
CA LEU A 166 11.80 -12.25 -6.40
C LEU A 166 11.33 -11.49 -7.65
N ALA A 167 11.20 -10.16 -7.60
CA ALA A 167 10.82 -9.36 -8.76
C ALA A 167 11.80 -9.52 -9.94
N LYS A 168 13.11 -9.52 -9.68
CA LYS A 168 14.14 -9.79 -10.71
C LYS A 168 13.96 -11.16 -11.34
N ARG A 169 13.74 -12.19 -10.52
CA ARG A 169 13.56 -13.56 -11.01
C ARG A 169 12.33 -13.68 -11.90
N ILE A 170 11.19 -13.15 -11.45
CA ILE A 170 9.94 -13.19 -12.23
C ILE A 170 10.07 -12.39 -13.54
N LEU A 171 10.80 -11.28 -13.51
CA LEU A 171 11.12 -10.54 -14.75
C LEU A 171 11.94 -11.39 -15.73
N SER A 172 12.94 -12.13 -15.24
CA SER A 172 13.71 -13.07 -16.07
C SER A 172 12.82 -14.20 -16.61
N ASP A 173 11.93 -14.76 -15.79
CA ASP A 173 10.97 -15.78 -16.22
C ASP A 173 10.02 -15.25 -17.30
N LEU A 174 9.61 -13.97 -17.22
CA LEU A 174 8.82 -13.29 -18.25
C LEU A 174 9.62 -13.12 -19.55
N GLN A 175 10.87 -12.68 -19.46
CA GLN A 175 11.74 -12.52 -20.64
C GLN A 175 11.93 -13.85 -21.39
N ASN A 176 12.21 -14.93 -20.66
CA ASN A 176 12.38 -16.26 -21.23
C ASN A 176 11.04 -16.84 -21.73
N GLY A 177 9.99 -16.69 -20.93
CA GLY A 177 8.67 -17.24 -21.22
C GLY A 177 8.00 -16.59 -22.43
N LEU A 178 8.30 -15.33 -22.72
CA LEU A 178 7.67 -14.54 -23.78
C LEU A 178 8.64 -14.15 -24.92
N GLU A 179 9.84 -14.74 -24.94
CA GLU A 179 10.98 -14.34 -25.80
C GLU A 179 10.59 -14.04 -27.26
N ASN A 180 9.88 -14.96 -27.92
CA ASN A 180 9.50 -14.81 -29.33
C ASN A 180 8.67 -13.56 -29.58
N VAL A 181 7.71 -13.26 -28.71
CA VAL A 181 6.81 -12.11 -28.86
C VAL A 181 7.53 -10.82 -28.48
N LEU A 182 8.33 -10.84 -27.43
CA LEU A 182 9.15 -9.69 -27.03
C LEU A 182 10.10 -9.27 -28.16
N LYS A 183 10.78 -10.23 -28.81
CA LYS A 183 11.65 -9.96 -29.97
C LYS A 183 10.86 -9.42 -31.16
N THR A 184 9.71 -10.02 -31.47
CA THR A 184 8.87 -9.62 -32.61
C THR A 184 8.40 -8.16 -32.48
N HIS A 185 8.09 -7.71 -31.26
CA HIS A 185 7.62 -6.36 -30.99
C HIS A 185 8.71 -5.40 -30.48
N ASN A 186 9.97 -5.83 -30.47
CA ASN A 186 11.11 -5.06 -29.95
C ASN A 186 10.87 -4.53 -28.50
N ILE A 187 10.28 -5.37 -27.65
CA ILE A 187 9.98 -5.04 -26.26
C ILE A 187 11.13 -5.50 -25.37
N GLU A 188 11.76 -4.53 -24.70
CA GLU A 188 12.69 -4.79 -23.60
C GLU A 188 11.96 -4.69 -22.25
N LEU A 189 12.22 -5.67 -21.39
CA LEU A 189 11.70 -5.72 -20.04
C LEU A 189 12.82 -5.39 -19.04
N SER A 190 12.57 -4.44 -18.14
CA SER A 190 13.50 -4.08 -17.07
C SER A 190 12.75 -3.69 -15.80
N LEU A 191 13.44 -3.71 -14.65
CA LEU A 191 12.87 -3.24 -13.40
C LEU A 191 12.61 -1.73 -13.42
N ASP A 192 13.47 -0.96 -14.07
CA ASP A 192 13.30 0.49 -14.20
C ASP A 192 12.03 0.81 -14.99
N GLU A 193 11.77 0.07 -16.07
CA GLU A 193 10.53 0.17 -16.82
C GLU A 193 9.33 -0.27 -15.97
N ALA A 194 9.41 -1.42 -15.29
CA ALA A 194 8.34 -1.86 -14.39
C ALA A 194 8.03 -0.82 -13.28
N SER A 195 9.05 -0.13 -12.78
CA SER A 195 8.91 0.91 -11.74
C SER A 195 8.10 2.12 -12.19
N LYS A 196 8.01 2.40 -13.50
CA LYS A 196 7.15 3.45 -14.04
C LYS A 196 5.67 3.17 -13.83
N ILE A 197 5.28 1.89 -13.79
CA ILE A 197 3.91 1.46 -13.45
C ILE A 197 3.73 1.43 -11.93
N HIS A 198 4.74 0.98 -11.20
CA HIS A 198 4.67 0.87 -9.75
C HIS A 198 6.05 1.03 -9.08
N PRO A 199 6.34 2.17 -8.42
CA PRO A 199 7.67 2.48 -7.93
C PRO A 199 8.15 1.51 -6.84
N MET A 200 7.23 0.84 -6.12
CA MET A 200 7.61 -0.08 -5.05
C MET A 200 8.26 -1.39 -5.53
N ILE A 201 8.20 -1.70 -6.83
CA ILE A 201 8.85 -2.90 -7.40
C ILE A 201 10.36 -2.86 -7.14
N THR A 202 10.99 -1.72 -7.41
CA THR A 202 12.45 -1.55 -7.22
C THR A 202 12.83 -1.38 -5.75
N LYS A 203 11.86 -1.02 -4.90
CA LYS A 203 12.06 -0.86 -3.45
C LYS A 203 11.83 -2.14 -2.64
N GLY A 204 11.17 -3.15 -3.25
CA GLY A 204 10.80 -4.40 -2.60
C GLY A 204 9.71 -4.23 -1.54
N GLU A 205 8.81 -3.27 -1.69
CA GLU A 205 7.87 -2.86 -0.62
C GLU A 205 6.43 -3.34 -0.85
N ASP A 206 6.12 -3.97 -2.00
CA ASP A 206 4.77 -4.43 -2.37
C ASP A 206 4.79 -5.88 -2.87
N GLU A 207 3.63 -6.47 -3.12
CA GLU A 207 3.52 -7.74 -3.82
C GLU A 207 4.12 -7.67 -5.26
N VAL A 208 4.57 -8.80 -5.80
CA VAL A 208 5.32 -8.86 -7.07
C VAL A 208 4.42 -9.17 -8.27
N SER A 209 3.38 -9.97 -8.06
CA SER A 209 2.50 -10.49 -9.09
C SER A 209 1.70 -9.40 -9.80
N HIS A 210 0.92 -8.60 -9.07
CA HIS A 210 0.03 -7.61 -9.68
C HIS A 210 0.80 -6.46 -10.34
N PRO A 211 1.82 -5.84 -9.72
CA PRO A 211 2.58 -4.80 -10.39
C PRO A 211 3.25 -5.28 -11.69
N LEU A 212 3.85 -6.47 -11.71
CA LEU A 212 4.44 -7.03 -12.93
C LEU A 212 3.38 -7.44 -13.97
N LYS A 213 2.20 -7.94 -13.56
CA LYS A 213 1.06 -8.14 -14.49
C LYS A 213 0.66 -6.84 -15.17
N LYS A 214 0.48 -5.76 -14.40
CA LYS A 214 0.13 -4.44 -14.94
C LYS A 214 1.16 -3.96 -15.94
N TYR A 215 2.44 -4.12 -15.60
CA TYR A 215 3.56 -3.73 -16.44
C TYR A 215 3.56 -4.47 -17.78
N ILE A 216 3.50 -5.81 -17.76
CA ILE A 216 3.51 -6.62 -18.99
C ILE A 216 2.31 -6.30 -19.87
N PHE A 217 1.12 -6.16 -19.26
CA PHE A 217 -0.10 -5.84 -20.02
C PHE A 217 -0.01 -4.46 -20.67
N ALA A 218 0.46 -3.45 -19.94
CA ALA A 218 0.59 -2.11 -20.45
C ALA A 218 1.65 -2.02 -21.56
N LYS A 219 2.85 -2.57 -21.31
CA LYS A 219 3.99 -2.51 -22.24
C LYS A 219 3.67 -3.22 -23.55
N MET A 220 3.11 -4.44 -23.49
CA MET A 220 2.77 -5.20 -24.70
C MET A 220 1.67 -4.53 -25.53
N LEU A 221 0.60 -4.05 -24.90
CA LEU A 221 -0.49 -3.42 -25.64
C LEU A 221 -0.11 -2.04 -26.19
N PHE A 222 0.69 -1.28 -25.44
CA PHE A 222 1.24 -0.03 -25.95
C PHE A 222 2.13 -0.28 -27.17
N SER A 223 3.04 -1.25 -27.06
CA SER A 223 3.91 -1.59 -28.19
C SER A 223 3.12 -2.07 -29.41
N HIS A 224 2.09 -2.90 -29.21
CA HIS A 224 1.23 -3.36 -30.29
C HIS A 224 0.47 -2.23 -30.99
N TYR A 225 -0.22 -1.36 -30.23
CA TYR A 225 -1.13 -0.36 -30.80
C TYR A 225 -0.48 0.98 -31.12
N VAL A 226 0.65 1.33 -30.50
CA VAL A 226 1.27 2.65 -30.63
C VAL A 226 2.59 2.56 -31.37
N GLU A 227 3.43 1.57 -31.07
CA GLU A 227 4.78 1.47 -31.64
C GLU A 227 4.83 0.66 -32.94
N ASN A 228 3.87 -0.26 -33.14
CA ASN A 228 3.87 -1.22 -34.24
C ASN A 228 2.57 -1.20 -35.09
N ASP A 229 1.74 -0.15 -34.98
CA ASP A 229 0.55 0.04 -35.81
C ASP A 229 0.74 1.24 -36.74
N ASP A 230 0.95 0.99 -38.03
CA ASP A 230 1.22 2.03 -39.03
C ASP A 230 0.08 3.05 -39.14
N ALA A 231 -1.18 2.65 -38.93
CA ALA A 231 -2.31 3.58 -39.00
C ALA A 231 -2.27 4.56 -37.83
N ILE A 232 -2.03 4.07 -36.62
CA ILE A 232 -1.89 4.92 -35.43
C ILE A 232 -0.64 5.81 -35.53
N LEU A 233 0.50 5.27 -35.93
CA LEU A 233 1.74 6.03 -36.13
C LEU A 233 1.54 7.19 -37.12
N ASN A 234 0.87 6.94 -38.24
CA ASN A 234 0.57 7.97 -39.23
C ASN A 234 -0.37 9.06 -38.67
N ILE A 235 -1.40 8.68 -37.90
CA ILE A 235 -2.29 9.64 -37.24
C ILE A 235 -1.50 10.53 -36.26
N LEU A 236 -0.69 9.93 -35.38
CA LEU A 236 0.11 10.66 -34.40
C LEU A 236 1.10 11.60 -35.07
N LYS A 237 1.81 11.13 -36.11
CA LYS A 237 2.75 11.94 -36.90
C LYS A 237 2.06 13.13 -37.57
N ASN A 238 0.89 12.92 -38.18
CA ASN A 238 0.13 14.01 -38.82
C ASN A 238 -0.37 15.05 -37.82
N LYS A 239 -0.54 14.68 -36.55
CA LYS A 239 -0.87 15.59 -35.45
C LYS A 239 0.37 16.19 -34.77
N GLY A 240 1.57 15.92 -35.25
CA GLY A 240 2.82 16.44 -34.70
C GLY A 240 3.21 15.83 -33.35
N ILE A 241 2.72 14.63 -33.02
CA ILE A 241 2.99 13.94 -31.76
C ILE A 241 4.13 12.95 -31.97
N ASP A 242 5.23 13.12 -31.22
CA ASP A 242 6.31 12.14 -31.18
C ASP A 242 5.99 11.03 -30.16
N THR A 243 5.88 9.80 -30.66
CA THR A 243 5.69 8.59 -29.83
C THR A 243 6.74 8.42 -28.74
N LYS A 244 7.97 8.93 -28.91
CA LYS A 244 9.02 8.86 -27.88
C LYS A 244 8.71 9.70 -26.64
N SER A 245 7.83 10.68 -26.76
CA SER A 245 7.35 11.50 -25.64
C SER A 245 6.19 10.84 -24.88
N MET A 246 5.65 9.74 -25.41
CA MET A 246 4.55 8.99 -24.83
C MET A 246 5.09 7.82 -24.01
N SER A 247 4.27 7.35 -23.07
CA SER A 247 4.63 6.20 -22.24
C SER A 247 3.44 5.33 -21.88
N TYR A 248 3.68 4.04 -21.66
CA TYR A 248 2.65 3.02 -21.46
C TYR A 248 2.01 3.10 -20.07
N GLU A 249 2.65 3.74 -19.10
CA GLU A 249 2.09 3.92 -17.76
C GLU A 249 1.06 5.06 -17.71
N MET A 250 1.11 6.02 -18.64
CA MET A 250 0.21 7.19 -18.61
C MET A 250 -1.28 6.84 -18.72
N PRO A 251 -1.73 5.91 -19.58
CA PRO A 251 -3.11 5.42 -19.56
C PRO A 251 -3.54 4.87 -18.18
N VAL A 252 -2.63 4.19 -17.47
CA VAL A 252 -2.91 3.62 -16.14
C VAL A 252 -3.16 4.73 -15.13
N PHE A 253 -2.28 5.74 -15.09
CA PHE A 253 -2.39 6.83 -14.12
C PHE A 253 -3.58 7.75 -14.40
N LYS A 254 -3.79 8.11 -15.66
CA LYS A 254 -4.84 9.05 -16.06
C LYS A 254 -6.25 8.49 -15.86
N TYR A 255 -6.40 7.18 -16.03
CA TYR A 255 -7.69 6.49 -15.91
C TYR A 255 -7.69 5.45 -14.79
N LYS A 256 -6.97 5.72 -13.68
CA LYS A 256 -6.84 4.82 -12.51
C LYS A 256 -8.17 4.24 -12.03
N SER A 257 -9.26 5.01 -12.09
CA SER A 257 -10.61 4.58 -11.68
C SER A 257 -11.21 3.45 -12.52
N MET A 258 -10.74 3.25 -13.76
CA MET A 258 -11.19 2.16 -14.63
C MET A 258 -10.61 0.80 -14.23
N PHE A 259 -9.46 0.77 -13.54
CA PHE A 259 -8.70 -0.45 -13.20
C PHE A 259 -9.21 -1.12 -11.91
N ASN A 260 -10.52 -1.41 -11.85
CA ASN A 260 -11.19 -1.93 -10.65
C ASN A 260 -11.62 -3.41 -10.75
N ASN A 261 -11.24 -4.13 -11.81
CA ASN A 261 -11.65 -5.51 -12.05
C ASN A 261 -10.55 -6.36 -12.69
N GLU A 262 -10.80 -7.67 -12.78
CA GLU A 262 -9.81 -8.68 -13.22
C GLU A 262 -9.52 -8.68 -14.72
N LYS A 263 -10.24 -7.90 -15.54
CA LYS A 263 -10.06 -7.83 -16.99
C LYS A 263 -9.05 -6.75 -17.40
N TYR A 264 -7.91 -6.72 -16.72
CA TYR A 264 -6.97 -5.60 -16.77
C TYR A 264 -6.56 -5.19 -18.20
N PHE A 265 -6.16 -6.13 -19.05
CA PHE A 265 -5.66 -5.77 -20.38
C PHE A 265 -6.76 -5.23 -21.33
N TYR A 266 -8.02 -5.64 -21.15
CA TYR A 266 -9.16 -5.02 -21.85
C TYR A 266 -9.40 -3.59 -21.35
N ILE A 267 -9.34 -3.37 -20.03
CA ILE A 267 -9.42 -2.03 -19.44
C ILE A 267 -8.28 -1.15 -19.96
N TYR A 268 -7.06 -1.69 -20.01
CA TYR A 268 -5.90 -0.96 -20.49
C TYR A 268 -6.07 -0.52 -21.95
N LYS A 269 -6.58 -1.40 -22.82
CA LYS A 269 -6.91 -1.05 -24.21
C LYS A 269 -7.89 0.14 -24.27
N GLU A 270 -8.97 0.10 -23.48
CA GLU A 270 -9.94 1.21 -23.43
C GLU A 270 -9.32 2.50 -22.88
N ALA A 271 -8.50 2.41 -21.84
CA ALA A 271 -7.78 3.54 -21.27
C ALA A 271 -6.77 4.14 -22.27
N LEU A 272 -6.08 3.29 -23.04
CA LEU A 272 -5.15 3.70 -24.09
C LEU A 272 -5.90 4.42 -25.22
N GLU A 273 -7.04 3.89 -25.68
CA GLU A 273 -7.87 4.56 -26.68
C GLU A 273 -8.29 5.97 -26.23
N LYS A 274 -8.76 6.12 -24.98
CA LYS A 274 -9.10 7.43 -24.40
C LYS A 274 -7.89 8.34 -24.31
N TYR A 275 -6.75 7.81 -23.87
CA TYR A 275 -5.50 8.56 -23.75
C TYR A 275 -5.07 9.13 -25.11
N LEU A 276 -5.07 8.28 -26.15
CA LEU A 276 -4.70 8.66 -27.51
C LEU A 276 -5.62 9.76 -28.04
N ASN A 277 -6.96 9.56 -27.98
CA ASN A 277 -7.94 10.57 -28.40
C ASN A 277 -7.77 11.91 -27.65
N GLN A 278 -7.43 11.85 -26.37
CA GLN A 278 -7.20 13.06 -25.59
C GLN A 278 -5.94 13.81 -26.03
N ILE A 279 -4.84 13.11 -26.35
CA ILE A 279 -3.59 13.77 -26.79
C ILE A 279 -3.79 14.41 -28.17
N ILE A 280 -4.49 13.74 -29.09
CA ILE A 280 -4.74 14.28 -30.43
C ILE A 280 -5.81 15.39 -30.44
N GLY A 281 -6.61 15.51 -29.37
CA GLY A 281 -7.68 16.51 -29.25
C GLY A 281 -8.95 16.20 -30.06
N GLU A 282 -9.07 14.98 -30.58
CA GLU A 282 -10.16 14.53 -31.47
C GLU A 282 -10.56 13.10 -31.09
N ASN A 283 -11.83 12.76 -31.28
CA ASN A 283 -12.34 11.41 -30.98
C ASN A 283 -12.39 10.55 -32.24
N ILE A 284 -11.23 10.27 -32.84
CA ILE A 284 -11.10 9.57 -34.13
C ILE A 284 -10.40 8.21 -34.03
N ILE A 285 -9.65 7.96 -32.96
CA ILE A 285 -8.96 6.69 -32.74
C ILE A 285 -9.94 5.70 -32.12
N LYS A 286 -10.09 4.55 -32.78
CA LYS A 286 -10.80 3.39 -32.27
C LYS A 286 -9.93 2.17 -32.44
N LEU A 287 -9.41 1.63 -31.34
CA LEU A 287 -8.48 0.52 -31.35
C LEU A 287 -9.23 -0.78 -31.69
N PRO A 288 -8.70 -1.62 -32.60
CA PRO A 288 -9.33 -2.88 -32.96
C PRO A 288 -9.34 -3.86 -31.77
N GLN A 289 -10.05 -4.97 -31.90
CA GLN A 289 -10.00 -6.02 -30.87
C GLN A 289 -8.57 -6.53 -30.68
N ILE A 290 -8.23 -6.92 -29.45
CA ILE A 290 -6.90 -7.46 -29.15
C ILE A 290 -6.77 -8.79 -29.90
N PRO A 291 -5.76 -8.96 -30.78
CA PRO A 291 -5.55 -10.22 -31.49
C PRO A 291 -5.43 -11.41 -30.53
N GLN A 292 -6.00 -12.55 -30.92
CA GLN A 292 -6.04 -13.75 -30.07
C GLN A 292 -4.64 -14.23 -29.66
N SER A 293 -3.65 -14.12 -30.55
CA SER A 293 -2.24 -14.43 -30.27
C SER A 293 -1.64 -13.53 -29.17
N ILE A 294 -2.02 -12.26 -29.13
CA ILE A 294 -1.59 -11.33 -28.08
C ILE A 294 -2.29 -11.68 -26.77
N VAL A 295 -3.59 -12.00 -26.81
CA VAL A 295 -4.33 -12.45 -25.62
C VAL A 295 -3.68 -13.69 -25.01
N GLU A 296 -3.32 -14.69 -25.81
CA GLU A 296 -2.63 -15.91 -25.35
C GLU A 296 -1.29 -15.59 -24.70
N THR A 297 -0.53 -14.65 -25.26
CA THR A 297 0.75 -14.21 -24.69
C THR A 297 0.56 -13.46 -23.37
N LEU A 298 -0.43 -12.57 -23.29
CA LEU A 298 -0.79 -11.86 -22.05
C LEU A 298 -1.23 -12.86 -20.97
N LEU A 299 -2.00 -13.90 -21.32
CA LEU A 299 -2.38 -14.96 -20.40
C LEU A 299 -1.17 -15.77 -19.93
N LYS A 300 -0.21 -16.08 -20.81
CA LYS A 300 1.05 -16.72 -20.41
C LYS A 300 1.84 -15.86 -19.42
N GLY A 301 1.99 -14.56 -19.71
CA GLY A 301 2.63 -13.60 -18.79
C GLY A 301 1.89 -13.51 -17.44
N LYS A 302 0.56 -13.51 -17.47
CA LYS A 302 -0.28 -13.55 -16.26
C LYS A 302 0.08 -14.75 -15.38
N TYR A 303 0.15 -15.95 -15.95
CA TYR A 303 0.45 -17.16 -15.19
C TYR A 303 1.86 -17.14 -14.57
N ILE A 304 2.85 -16.61 -15.28
CA ILE A 304 4.21 -16.44 -14.75
C ILE A 304 4.19 -15.51 -13.53
N CYS A 305 3.54 -14.35 -13.65
CA CYS A 305 3.43 -13.43 -12.51
C CYS A 305 2.63 -14.02 -11.34
N GLU A 306 1.56 -14.78 -11.59
CA GLU A 306 0.73 -15.38 -10.53
C GLU A 306 1.45 -16.50 -9.77
N ALA A 307 2.42 -17.17 -10.38
CA ALA A 307 3.27 -18.15 -9.70
C ALA A 307 4.16 -17.54 -8.59
N ALA A 308 4.38 -16.22 -8.63
CA ALA A 308 5.14 -15.48 -7.63
C ALA A 308 4.36 -15.27 -6.31
N HIS A 309 3.03 -15.40 -6.32
CA HIS A 309 2.20 -15.10 -5.16
C HIS A 309 1.93 -16.37 -4.34
N PRO A 310 1.96 -16.32 -2.99
CA PRO A 310 1.57 -17.46 -2.18
C PRO A 310 0.15 -17.94 -2.49
N SER A 311 -0.03 -19.25 -2.45
CA SER A 311 -1.30 -19.92 -2.71
C SER A 311 -1.63 -20.89 -1.57
N VAL A 312 -2.91 -21.13 -1.32
CA VAL A 312 -3.37 -22.05 -0.27
C VAL A 312 -2.85 -23.46 -0.56
N GLY A 313 -2.18 -24.06 0.44
CA GLY A 313 -1.71 -25.45 0.36
C GLY A 313 -0.61 -25.74 -0.67
N LYS A 314 -0.01 -24.70 -1.28
CA LYS A 314 1.06 -24.85 -2.27
C LYS A 314 2.22 -23.92 -1.97
N ALA A 315 3.44 -24.46 -1.97
CA ALA A 315 4.63 -23.64 -2.00
C ALA A 315 4.67 -22.83 -3.30
N CYS A 316 5.01 -21.54 -3.21
CA CYS A 316 5.31 -20.70 -4.36
C CYS A 316 6.82 -20.46 -4.46
N THR A 317 7.28 -20.04 -5.64
CA THR A 317 8.68 -19.63 -5.79
C THR A 317 8.92 -18.34 -5.01
N GLY A 318 9.92 -18.31 -4.13
CA GLY A 318 10.22 -17.12 -3.32
C GLY A 318 9.24 -16.87 -2.19
N GLN A 319 8.63 -17.94 -1.65
CA GLN A 319 7.73 -17.87 -0.51
C GLN A 319 8.33 -17.11 0.70
N ASP A 320 9.64 -17.20 0.88
CA ASP A 320 10.41 -16.52 1.92
C ASP A 320 10.40 -14.98 1.80
N ALA A 321 10.13 -14.45 0.60
CA ALA A 321 9.96 -13.02 0.36
C ALA A 321 8.69 -12.43 0.98
N PHE A 322 7.69 -13.28 1.28
CA PHE A 322 6.43 -12.83 1.84
C PHE A 322 6.43 -12.93 3.37
N SER A 323 5.74 -11.99 3.98
CA SER A 323 5.44 -11.99 5.41
C SER A 323 4.13 -12.75 5.62
N PHE A 324 4.16 -13.93 6.22
CA PHE A 324 2.93 -14.67 6.54
C PHE A 324 2.24 -14.07 7.76
N PHE A 325 0.92 -13.98 7.69
CA PHE A 325 0.12 -13.26 8.70
C PHE A 325 0.46 -13.70 10.14
N GLU A 326 0.36 -14.98 10.46
CA GLU A 326 0.60 -15.49 11.82
C GLU A 326 2.05 -15.32 12.29
N ASP A 327 3.01 -15.50 11.37
CA ASP A 327 4.44 -15.37 11.65
C ASP A 327 4.79 -13.91 11.94
N THR A 328 4.24 -12.98 11.16
CA THR A 328 4.41 -11.54 11.35
C THR A 328 3.77 -11.09 12.66
N LEU A 329 2.55 -11.51 12.97
CA LEU A 329 1.91 -11.19 14.25
C LEU A 329 2.76 -11.66 15.43
N SER A 330 3.22 -12.92 15.38
CA SER A 330 4.08 -13.49 16.43
C SER A 330 5.41 -12.76 16.57
N PHE A 331 6.00 -12.34 15.44
CA PHE A 331 7.22 -11.56 15.42
C PHE A 331 7.03 -10.19 16.07
N ILE A 332 6.00 -9.44 15.68
CA ILE A 332 5.73 -8.11 16.26
C ILE A 332 5.42 -8.22 17.76
N SER A 333 4.67 -9.24 18.18
CA SER A 333 4.42 -9.52 19.61
C SER A 333 5.67 -9.86 20.42
N SER A 334 6.77 -10.24 19.78
CA SER A 334 8.05 -10.48 20.45
C SER A 334 8.88 -9.21 20.66
N LEU A 335 8.50 -8.10 20.01
CA LEU A 335 9.15 -6.81 20.14
C LEU A 335 8.67 -6.08 21.40
N ASP A 336 9.51 -5.18 21.90
CA ASP A 336 9.20 -4.40 23.10
C ASP A 336 8.07 -3.40 22.83
N TYR A 337 8.04 -2.84 21.60
CA TYR A 337 7.05 -1.87 21.14
C TYR A 337 6.52 -2.23 19.75
N GLY A 338 5.27 -1.87 19.49
CA GLY A 338 4.57 -2.14 18.24
C GLY A 338 3.12 -2.58 18.47
N LEU A 339 2.19 -1.63 18.57
CA LEU A 339 0.75 -1.93 18.64
C LEU A 339 0.19 -2.13 17.24
N MET A 340 -0.45 -3.26 17.01
CA MET A 340 -1.01 -3.61 15.72
C MET A 340 -2.44 -3.09 15.55
N SER A 341 -2.79 -2.78 14.31
CA SER A 341 -4.15 -2.59 13.82
C SER A 341 -4.33 -3.25 12.46
N ILE A 342 -5.39 -4.04 12.27
CA ILE A 342 -5.72 -4.60 10.94
C ILE A 342 -6.17 -3.46 10.04
N ALA A 343 -5.44 -3.22 8.95
CA ALA A 343 -5.75 -2.13 8.02
C ALA A 343 -6.97 -2.49 7.17
N HIS A 344 -7.85 -1.52 6.98
CA HIS A 344 -9.01 -1.54 6.11
C HIS A 344 -9.66 -2.94 5.87
N PRO A 345 -10.08 -3.68 6.92
CA PRO A 345 -10.55 -5.08 6.81
C PRO A 345 -11.70 -5.29 5.82
N ALA A 346 -12.53 -4.27 5.54
CA ALA A 346 -13.60 -4.39 4.55
C ALA A 346 -13.09 -4.43 3.09
N ARG A 347 -11.79 -4.21 2.86
CA ARG A 347 -11.16 -4.35 1.53
C ARG A 347 -10.68 -5.77 1.23
N LEU A 348 -10.70 -6.68 2.21
CA LEU A 348 -10.35 -8.08 1.99
C LEU A 348 -11.20 -8.68 0.87
N ASN A 349 -10.58 -9.47 0.00
CA ASN A 349 -11.29 -10.10 -1.10
C ASN A 349 -12.08 -11.31 -0.60
N LEU A 350 -13.31 -11.07 -0.10
CA LEU A 350 -14.17 -12.10 0.48
C LEU A 350 -14.56 -13.22 -0.50
N LYS A 351 -14.27 -13.10 -1.80
CA LYS A 351 -14.37 -14.23 -2.74
C LYS A 351 -13.31 -15.31 -2.49
N ASN A 352 -12.32 -15.03 -1.65
CA ASN A 352 -11.24 -15.94 -1.30
C ASN A 352 -11.61 -16.88 -0.13
N THR A 353 -12.84 -16.82 0.39
CA THR A 353 -13.36 -17.74 1.41
C THR A 353 -14.73 -18.28 1.02
N THR A 354 -15.04 -19.50 1.45
CA THR A 354 -16.37 -20.11 1.41
C THR A 354 -17.16 -19.89 2.70
N LEU A 355 -16.54 -19.32 3.73
CA LEU A 355 -17.22 -19.05 4.99
C LEU A 355 -18.22 -17.91 4.84
N GLU A 356 -19.27 -17.96 5.64
CA GLU A 356 -20.12 -16.79 5.87
C GLU A 356 -19.28 -15.67 6.49
N TYR A 357 -19.59 -14.42 6.14
CA TYR A 357 -18.73 -13.29 6.50
C TYR A 357 -18.50 -13.13 8.02
N PRO A 358 -19.51 -13.32 8.90
CA PRO A 358 -19.27 -13.28 10.35
C PRO A 358 -18.25 -14.31 10.81
N ASP A 359 -18.33 -15.55 10.31
CA ASP A 359 -17.42 -16.63 10.70
C ASP A 359 -15.98 -16.36 10.23
N PHE A 360 -15.83 -15.81 9.03
CA PHE A 360 -14.52 -15.41 8.52
C PHE A 360 -13.89 -14.28 9.37
N PHE A 361 -14.65 -13.23 9.70
CA PHE A 361 -14.11 -12.14 10.51
C PHE A 361 -13.86 -12.55 11.96
N ASP A 362 -14.66 -13.47 12.52
CA ASP A 362 -14.38 -14.10 13.81
C ASP A 362 -13.06 -14.87 13.77
N GLU A 363 -12.83 -15.67 12.72
CA GLU A 363 -11.57 -16.41 12.55
C GLU A 363 -10.36 -15.49 12.33
N LEU A 364 -10.53 -14.42 11.54
CA LEU A 364 -9.52 -13.39 11.33
C LEU A 364 -9.09 -12.76 12.66
N PHE A 365 -10.05 -12.29 13.45
CA PHE A 365 -9.76 -11.62 14.71
C PHE A 365 -9.33 -12.58 15.82
N TYR A 366 -9.82 -13.82 15.82
CA TYR A 366 -9.29 -14.89 16.67
C TYR A 366 -7.80 -15.13 16.38
N THR A 367 -7.45 -15.33 15.11
CA THR A 367 -6.05 -15.53 14.67
C THR A 367 -5.20 -14.33 15.06
N TYR A 368 -5.72 -13.13 14.80
CA TYR A 368 -5.07 -11.89 15.15
C TYR A 368 -4.75 -11.79 16.66
N LYS A 369 -5.72 -12.05 17.55
CA LYS A 369 -5.50 -12.04 19.01
C LYS A 369 -4.60 -13.18 19.47
N LYS A 370 -4.75 -14.38 18.91
CA LYS A 370 -3.99 -15.56 19.29
C LYS A 370 -2.48 -15.36 19.09
N TYR A 371 -2.09 -14.91 17.91
CA TYR A 371 -0.68 -14.73 17.55
C TYR A 371 -0.16 -13.35 17.96
N GLY A 372 -0.98 -12.31 17.84
CA GLY A 372 -0.62 -10.94 18.16
C GLY A 372 -0.70 -10.56 19.64
N ARG A 373 -1.36 -11.38 20.47
CA ARG A 373 -1.46 -11.23 21.94
C ARG A 373 -1.95 -9.82 22.36
N ASP A 374 -1.23 -9.17 23.28
CA ASP A 374 -1.50 -7.82 23.80
C ASP A 374 -1.17 -6.71 22.80
N LYS A 375 -0.30 -7.00 21.81
CA LYS A 375 0.01 -6.11 20.70
C LYS A 375 -1.07 -6.13 19.61
N ALA A 376 -1.85 -7.21 19.47
CA ALA A 376 -3.06 -7.22 18.64
C ALA A 376 -4.16 -6.39 19.31
N TYR A 377 -4.16 -5.10 19.01
CA TYR A 377 -4.88 -4.11 19.79
C TYR A 377 -6.13 -3.58 19.09
N ALA A 378 -6.02 -3.19 17.83
CA ALA A 378 -7.09 -2.49 17.13
C ALA A 378 -7.39 -3.04 15.73
N TYR A 379 -8.40 -2.46 15.08
CA TYR A 379 -8.66 -2.56 13.64
C TYR A 379 -9.04 -1.18 13.10
N GLU A 380 -8.78 -0.96 11.81
CA GLU A 380 -9.13 0.29 11.15
C GLU A 380 -10.63 0.33 10.81
N LYS A 381 -11.41 0.81 11.77
CA LYS A 381 -12.86 1.01 11.65
C LYS A 381 -13.20 2.18 10.74
N TYR A 382 -12.52 3.31 10.94
CA TYR A 382 -12.81 4.56 10.24
C TYR A 382 -11.84 4.78 9.08
N TYR A 383 -12.09 4.07 7.98
CA TYR A 383 -11.33 4.20 6.75
C TYR A 383 -12.13 4.98 5.68
N GLN A 384 -11.56 6.07 5.17
CA GLN A 384 -12.30 7.01 4.32
C GLN A 384 -12.79 6.37 3.00
N SER A 385 -12.06 5.39 2.46
CA SER A 385 -12.43 4.76 1.18
C SER A 385 -13.49 3.65 1.31
N TYR A 386 -14.14 3.50 2.46
CA TYR A 386 -15.39 2.72 2.61
C TYR A 386 -16.61 3.45 2.04
N SER A 387 -16.48 4.05 0.85
CA SER A 387 -17.55 4.80 0.19
C SER A 387 -18.49 3.94 -0.67
N ASN A 388 -18.06 2.74 -1.06
CA ASN A 388 -18.85 1.86 -1.93
C ASN A 388 -19.84 0.99 -1.13
N LYS A 389 -21.06 0.79 -1.67
CA LYS A 389 -22.16 0.01 -1.05
C LYS A 389 -21.71 -1.37 -0.55
N LYS A 390 -20.84 -2.05 -1.29
CA LYS A 390 -20.30 -3.37 -0.91
C LYS A 390 -19.58 -3.32 0.43
N ASN A 391 -18.72 -2.33 0.64
CA ASN A 391 -17.94 -2.20 1.87
C ASN A 391 -18.86 -1.79 3.03
N GLN A 392 -19.80 -0.87 2.78
CA GLN A 392 -20.77 -0.44 3.79
C GLN A 392 -21.63 -1.59 4.32
N GLY A 393 -22.03 -2.52 3.44
CA GLY A 393 -22.87 -3.66 3.82
C GLY A 393 -22.19 -4.71 4.72
N ILE A 394 -20.88 -4.62 4.95
CA ILE A 394 -20.14 -5.56 5.81
C ILE A 394 -19.52 -4.91 7.05
N LEU A 395 -19.63 -3.58 7.22
CA LEU A 395 -19.01 -2.89 8.35
C LEU A 395 -19.58 -3.36 9.69
N ASP A 396 -20.90 -3.47 9.81
CA ASP A 396 -21.54 -3.95 11.05
C ASP A 396 -21.11 -5.38 11.39
N ILE A 397 -20.88 -6.24 10.39
CA ILE A 397 -20.37 -7.60 10.59
C ILE A 397 -18.95 -7.56 11.16
N ILE A 398 -18.09 -6.74 10.59
CA ILE A 398 -16.71 -6.56 11.06
C ILE A 398 -16.70 -6.01 12.48
N ASP A 399 -17.48 -4.96 12.74
CA ASP A 399 -17.59 -4.32 14.04
C ASP A 399 -18.07 -5.31 15.11
N ASN A 400 -19.15 -6.05 14.86
CA ASN A 400 -19.66 -7.08 15.76
C ASN A 400 -18.64 -8.18 16.03
N SER A 401 -17.84 -8.55 15.03
CA SER A 401 -16.78 -9.55 15.18
C SER A 401 -15.64 -8.99 16.04
N ALA A 402 -15.20 -7.77 15.76
CA ALA A 402 -14.14 -7.10 16.51
C ALA A 402 -14.47 -6.89 17.99
N ASP A 403 -15.75 -6.60 18.30
CA ASP A 403 -16.24 -6.44 19.67
C ASP A 403 -16.11 -7.73 20.50
N LYS A 404 -16.33 -8.91 19.90
CA LYS A 404 -16.13 -10.22 20.56
C LYS A 404 -14.69 -10.41 21.05
N PHE A 405 -13.73 -9.75 20.40
CA PHE A 405 -12.30 -9.82 20.71
C PHE A 405 -11.76 -8.60 21.46
N ALA A 406 -12.65 -7.69 21.88
CA ALA A 406 -12.33 -6.45 22.59
C ALA A 406 -11.26 -5.61 21.86
N LEU A 407 -11.36 -5.51 20.54
CA LEU A 407 -10.46 -4.68 19.74
C LEU A 407 -10.86 -3.19 19.86
N ALA A 408 -9.85 -2.34 20.05
CA ALA A 408 -10.04 -0.90 19.88
C ALA A 408 -10.23 -0.55 18.39
N PHE A 409 -10.61 0.69 18.10
CA PHE A 409 -10.66 1.19 16.74
C PHE A 409 -9.53 2.18 16.45
N THR A 410 -9.07 2.17 15.20
CA THR A 410 -8.28 3.25 14.59
C THR A 410 -9.02 3.84 13.39
N GLY A 411 -8.46 4.90 12.83
CA GLY A 411 -8.95 5.51 11.61
C GLY A 411 -7.84 6.19 10.83
N GLY A 412 -8.07 6.31 9.53
CA GLY A 412 -7.07 6.76 8.59
C GLY A 412 -7.69 7.04 7.22
N ILE A 413 -6.97 7.82 6.44
CA ILE A 413 -7.36 8.16 5.08
C ILE A 413 -6.64 7.30 4.05
N ASP A 414 -5.52 6.68 4.45
CA ASP A 414 -4.64 5.94 3.57
C ASP A 414 -4.14 6.90 2.49
N SER A 415 -3.52 7.99 2.95
CA SER A 415 -3.11 9.13 2.15
C SER A 415 -1.84 8.81 1.38
N HIS A 416 -1.93 8.82 0.04
CA HIS A 416 -0.81 8.68 -0.89
C HIS A 416 -0.55 9.99 -1.68
N GLY A 417 -1.50 10.92 -1.64
CA GLY A 417 -1.41 12.21 -2.30
C GLY A 417 -0.60 13.25 -1.52
N LYS A 418 -0.52 14.46 -2.06
CA LYS A 418 0.06 15.62 -1.36
C LYS A 418 -0.79 16.16 -0.20
N ASN A 419 -2.01 15.69 -0.08
CA ASN A 419 -2.98 16.12 0.92
C ASN A 419 -3.32 14.95 1.85
N ILE A 420 -3.25 15.20 3.16
CA ILE A 420 -3.58 14.19 4.18
C ILE A 420 -5.08 14.12 4.50
N CYS A 421 -5.92 14.90 3.81
CA CYS A 421 -7.38 14.89 3.90
C CYS A 421 -8.05 14.09 2.76
N THR A 422 -7.27 13.60 1.80
CA THR A 422 -7.73 12.75 0.70
C THR A 422 -6.79 11.57 0.52
N ARG A 423 -7.28 10.52 -0.15
CA ARG A 423 -6.49 9.31 -0.42
C ARG A 423 -5.44 9.52 -1.51
N CYS A 424 -5.76 10.21 -2.60
CA CYS A 424 -4.83 10.50 -3.70
C CYS A 424 -4.88 11.99 -4.05
#